data_AF-A0A803LZG1-F1
#
_entry.id   AF-A0A803LZG1-F1
#
_cell.length_a   1.000
_cell.length_b   1.000
_cell.length_c   1.000
_cell.angle_alpha   90.00
_cell.angle_beta   90.00
_cell.angle_gamma   90.00
#
_symmetry.space_group_name_H-M   'P 1'
#
loop_
_entity.id
_entity.type
_entity.pdbx_description
1 polymer ?
#
loop_
_entity_poly.entity_id
_entity_poly.type
_entity_poly.pdbx_seq_one_letter_code
_entity_poly.pdbx_strand_id
1 'polypeptide(L)'
;MEPGNRRRVVGRVLGSSSPLTEELLRGVLKEDEEDEGVAEIVDVAASKAASMASNSSFEKGLSQSSTITVIECLKVACTGELPPNARSGQSFIHDPKVAGETETKAQIKLRFKTAAGKDVVCIRSFQLTQKASKMEYKAIESVLQTINPNTGEKVCLSYRCADMDREIPALMGVSKAILENVIFVHQDEANWPLQDSSTLKKKFDDIFSATRYTKALEVIKKLHKEQAQGIKTYKLKLEHLQTLKDSAYKLRDSIAQDQERTECLKVQMQNLDKEIEEVDAKIQCTETKLKDLRKLQDQITEKSATRSASYNEQVQRHQALIEEIEDTDEELKECKEKFDEKISQQDRLIAKLVREGDDLEKTSIILSKKVTEYLVEISKLQSAADAHTELKNDRDSMIKELYSLHNLGSLTNGPFSDETTLSCTSYINEKILDLEKDLNEKKMAAIAEKLQTPDDHLSRAVAATVRASMEEERRKTEEALTATINKLEDRLDRF
;
A
#
# COMPACT_ATOMS: atom_id res chain seq x y z
N MET A 1 30.24 -24.91 73.30
CA MET A 1 31.11 -24.70 74.47
C MET A 1 32.23 -23.77 74.05
N GLU A 2 32.17 -22.52 74.48
CA GLU A 2 33.27 -21.63 74.86
C GLU A 2 32.62 -20.35 75.42
N PRO A 3 32.95 -19.91 76.65
CA PRO A 3 32.24 -18.80 77.31
C PRO A 3 33.04 -17.49 77.22
N GLY A 4 32.38 -16.37 76.90
CA GLY A 4 33.05 -15.08 76.74
C GLY A 4 32.21 -13.87 77.15
N ASN A 5 32.50 -13.36 78.35
CA ASN A 5 32.35 -11.98 78.82
C ASN A 5 30.96 -11.34 78.97
N ARG A 6 30.39 -11.51 80.18
CA ARG A 6 29.49 -10.51 80.81
C ARG A 6 30.33 -9.38 81.43
N ARG A 7 30.30 -8.18 80.85
CA ARG A 7 30.75 -6.96 81.55
C ARG A 7 29.63 -6.43 82.44
N ARG A 8 29.83 -6.50 83.76
CA ARG A 8 29.13 -5.69 84.77
C ARG A 8 29.51 -4.22 84.55
N VAL A 9 28.52 -3.35 84.36
CA VAL A 9 28.70 -1.91 84.53
C VAL A 9 28.33 -1.58 85.96
N VAL A 10 29.35 -1.31 86.77
CA VAL A 10 29.22 -0.75 88.12
C VAL A 10 29.19 0.77 87.98
N GLY A 11 28.02 1.38 88.20
CA GLY A 11 27.87 2.83 88.23
C GLY A 11 28.45 3.40 89.52
N ARG A 12 29.57 4.10 89.40
CA ARG A 12 30.26 4.83 90.47
C ARG A 12 29.54 6.18 90.67
N VAL A 13 29.08 6.45 91.89
CA VAL A 13 28.65 7.77 92.34
C VAL A 13 29.91 8.65 92.46
N LEU A 14 29.97 9.72 91.68
CA LEU A 14 30.93 10.80 91.86
C LEU A 14 30.14 12.09 91.96
N GLY A 15 30.10 12.64 93.17
CA GLY A 15 29.70 14.01 93.42
C GLY A 15 30.79 14.96 92.92
N SER A 16 30.36 16.04 92.29
CA SER A 16 31.17 17.23 92.09
C SER A 16 30.26 18.44 92.27
N SER A 17 30.38 19.05 93.45
CA SER A 17 30.00 20.41 93.75
C SER A 17 30.77 21.38 92.85
N SER A 18 30.09 22.39 92.32
CA SER A 18 30.73 23.63 91.84
C SER A 18 29.72 24.78 91.91
N PRO A 19 30.19 26.03 92.13
CA PRO A 19 29.62 26.92 93.12
C PRO A 19 29.03 28.17 92.47
N LEU A 20 27.74 28.43 92.65
CA LEU A 20 27.08 29.65 92.17
C LEU A 20 25.90 30.07 93.09
N THR A 21 25.95 29.66 94.37
CA THR A 21 24.89 29.90 95.37
C THR A 21 25.22 30.99 96.38
N GLU A 22 26.10 31.94 96.08
CA GLU A 22 26.51 32.93 97.08
C GLU A 22 26.84 34.34 96.54
N GLU A 23 26.13 34.78 95.50
CA GLU A 23 26.33 36.15 94.99
C GLU A 23 25.03 36.72 94.43
N LEU A 24 24.05 37.04 95.30
CA LEU A 24 22.93 37.96 95.00
C LEU A 24 22.17 38.41 96.27
N LEU A 25 22.87 38.47 97.41
CA LEU A 25 22.39 39.06 98.66
C LEU A 25 23.34 40.17 99.10
N ARG A 26 23.29 41.33 98.42
CA ARG A 26 23.59 42.66 98.97
C ARG A 26 23.47 43.77 97.91
N GLY A 27 22.73 44.81 98.28
CA GLY A 27 22.75 46.13 97.65
C GLY A 27 21.49 46.40 96.83
N VAL A 28 20.71 47.46 97.06
CA VAL A 28 20.88 48.65 97.89
C VAL A 28 19.46 49.17 98.17
N LEU A 29 19.17 49.46 99.44
CA LEU A 29 18.05 50.30 99.86
C LEU A 29 18.22 51.69 99.25
N LYS A 30 17.20 52.19 98.57
CA LYS A 30 16.91 53.62 98.52
C LYS A 30 15.41 53.81 98.65
N GLU A 31 15.06 54.34 99.81
CA GLU A 31 13.81 55.04 100.08
C GLU A 31 13.72 56.23 99.13
N ASP A 32 12.56 56.42 98.50
CA ASP A 32 12.02 57.72 98.18
C ASP A 32 10.52 57.64 98.51
N GLU A 33 10.13 58.45 99.50
CA GLU A 33 8.76 58.70 99.94
C GLU A 33 8.00 59.59 98.95
N GLU A 34 6.69 59.67 99.19
CA GLU A 34 5.71 60.66 98.68
C GLU A 34 5.07 60.39 97.30
N ASP A 35 3.83 59.87 97.34
CA ASP A 35 2.68 60.61 96.81
C ASP A 35 1.37 60.03 97.40
N GLU A 36 0.80 60.77 98.36
CA GLU A 36 -0.61 60.61 98.75
C GLU A 36 -1.50 61.18 97.64
N GLY A 37 -2.28 60.32 96.98
CA GLY A 37 -3.20 60.71 95.91
C GLY A 37 -4.56 60.03 96.07
N VAL A 38 -5.44 60.73 96.79
CA VAL A 38 -6.91 60.63 96.89
C VAL A 38 -7.59 59.70 95.88
N ALA A 39 -8.26 58.66 96.38
CA ALA A 39 -9.15 57.80 95.61
C ALA A 39 -10.47 58.54 95.29
N GLU A 40 -10.63 58.93 94.02
CA GLU A 40 -11.91 59.36 93.47
C GLU A 40 -12.68 58.13 92.98
N ILE A 41 -13.81 57.85 93.62
CA ILE A 41 -14.75 56.80 93.22
C ILE A 41 -15.62 57.37 92.10
N VAL A 42 -15.36 56.95 90.87
CA VAL A 42 -16.32 57.06 89.77
C VAL A 42 -16.84 55.66 89.46
N ASP A 43 -18.08 55.44 89.85
CA ASP A 43 -18.86 54.23 89.67
C ASP A 43 -19.26 54.07 88.20
N VAL A 44 -18.67 53.09 87.51
CA VAL A 44 -19.23 52.47 86.29
C VAL A 44 -18.80 50.99 86.27
N ALA A 45 -19.77 50.10 86.49
CA ALA A 45 -19.72 48.63 86.42
C ALA A 45 -18.85 47.92 87.49
N ALA A 46 -19.40 46.87 88.10
CA ALA A 46 -18.80 46.09 89.19
C ALA A 46 -17.42 45.48 88.81
N SER A 47 -16.36 46.28 88.93
CA SER A 47 -14.98 45.89 88.71
C SER A 47 -14.34 45.51 90.05
N LYS A 48 -13.95 44.24 90.20
CA LYS A 48 -13.25 43.75 91.39
C LYS A 48 -11.77 43.55 91.04
N ALA A 49 -10.90 44.42 91.54
CA ALA A 49 -9.46 44.31 91.34
C ALA A 49 -8.81 43.60 92.54
N ALA A 50 -7.90 42.67 92.28
CA ALA A 50 -7.07 42.02 93.29
C ALA A 50 -5.60 42.13 92.88
N SER A 51 -4.73 42.49 93.83
CA SER A 51 -3.28 42.54 93.65
C SER A 51 -2.63 41.46 94.54
N MET A 52 -1.77 40.62 93.97
CA MET A 52 -1.00 39.63 94.73
C MET A 52 0.39 40.19 95.03
N ALA A 53 0.66 40.48 96.30
CA ALA A 53 2.00 40.85 96.77
C ALA A 53 2.85 39.58 97.05
N SER A 54 4.16 39.74 97.05
CA SER A 54 5.17 38.67 97.05
C SER A 54 5.21 37.76 98.28
N ASN A 55 4.40 37.99 99.32
CA ASN A 55 4.29 37.10 100.48
C ASN A 55 2.84 37.05 101.03
N SER A 56 2.30 35.82 101.09
CA SER A 56 1.08 35.37 101.79
C SER A 56 -0.06 36.39 101.94
N SER A 57 -0.49 37.01 100.84
CA SER A 57 -1.54 38.03 100.85
C SER A 57 -2.65 37.66 99.88
N PHE A 58 -3.44 36.66 100.27
CA PHE A 58 -4.81 36.52 99.81
C PHE A 58 -5.63 36.25 101.07
N GLU A 59 -6.72 36.99 101.26
CA GLU A 59 -7.70 36.82 102.36
C GLU A 59 -7.42 37.54 103.70
N LYS A 60 -7.63 38.86 103.69
CA LYS A 60 -8.38 39.51 104.77
C LYS A 60 -9.40 40.48 104.14
N GLY A 61 -10.58 39.98 103.78
CA GLY A 61 -11.70 40.86 103.36
C GLY A 61 -12.64 40.36 102.27
N LEU A 62 -12.40 39.19 101.65
CA LEU A 62 -13.29 38.62 100.63
C LEU A 62 -14.12 37.47 101.23
N SER A 63 -15.40 37.38 100.83
CA SER A 63 -16.22 36.18 101.09
C SER A 63 -15.58 34.96 100.42
N GLN A 64 -15.68 33.77 101.03
CA GLN A 64 -15.17 32.50 100.48
C GLN A 64 -15.62 32.28 99.03
N SER A 65 -16.86 32.65 98.70
CA SER A 65 -17.39 32.57 97.33
C SER A 65 -16.65 33.47 96.34
N SER A 66 -16.20 34.66 96.76
CA SER A 66 -15.41 35.56 95.90
C SER A 66 -13.97 35.07 95.72
N THR A 67 -13.35 34.43 96.72
CA THR A 67 -11.99 33.88 96.60
C THR A 67 -11.94 32.76 95.56
N ILE A 68 -12.90 31.84 95.60
CA ILE A 68 -12.97 30.70 94.68
C ILE A 68 -13.08 31.18 93.22
N THR A 69 -13.97 32.15 92.96
CA THR A 69 -14.13 32.74 91.62
C THR A 69 -12.86 33.42 91.10
N VAL A 70 -12.03 34.01 91.97
CA VAL A 70 -10.76 34.59 91.51
C VAL A 70 -9.77 33.51 91.05
N ILE A 71 -9.67 32.38 91.75
CA ILE A 71 -8.80 31.26 91.36
C ILE A 71 -9.28 30.65 90.04
N GLU A 72 -10.59 30.51 89.84
CA GLU A 72 -11.18 30.07 88.57
C GLU A 72 -10.85 31.04 87.42
N CYS A 73 -10.95 32.35 87.66
CA CYS A 73 -10.55 33.37 86.68
C CYS A 73 -9.05 33.29 86.33
N LEU A 74 -8.19 33.02 87.31
CA LEU A 74 -6.75 32.81 87.06
C LEU A 74 -6.50 31.56 86.22
N LYS A 75 -7.20 30.44 86.52
CA LYS A 75 -7.14 29.20 85.73
C LYS A 75 -7.54 29.50 84.27
N VAL A 76 -8.70 30.09 84.06
CA VAL A 76 -9.21 30.43 82.72
C VAL A 76 -8.28 31.38 81.97
N ALA A 77 -7.73 32.39 82.67
CA ALA A 77 -6.79 33.33 82.06
C ALA A 77 -5.53 32.61 81.53
N CYS A 78 -4.98 31.67 82.31
CA CYS A 78 -3.71 31.01 82.03
C CYS A 78 -3.82 29.79 81.10
N THR A 79 -4.89 28.99 81.21
CA THR A 79 -5.01 27.70 80.52
C THR A 79 -6.17 27.64 79.52
N GLY A 80 -7.11 28.59 79.59
CA GLY A 80 -8.34 28.61 78.80
C GLY A 80 -9.41 27.61 79.26
N GLU A 81 -9.11 26.78 80.28
CA GLU A 81 -10.00 25.74 80.77
C GLU A 81 -11.05 26.32 81.72
N LEU A 82 -12.33 26.08 81.41
CA LEU A 82 -13.45 26.50 82.26
C LEU A 82 -13.57 25.60 83.50
N PRO A 83 -14.16 26.10 84.61
CA PRO A 83 -14.46 25.29 85.78
C PRO A 83 -15.30 24.04 85.43
N PRO A 84 -15.12 22.90 86.13
CA PRO A 84 -15.79 21.63 85.81
C PRO A 84 -17.33 21.73 85.86
N ASN A 85 -17.87 22.62 86.68
CA ASN A 85 -19.31 22.87 86.81
C ASN A 85 -19.86 23.89 85.80
N ALA A 86 -18.98 24.49 84.99
CA ALA A 86 -19.30 25.51 83.98
C ALA A 86 -18.84 25.10 82.58
N ARG A 87 -18.84 23.80 82.25
CA ARG A 87 -18.38 23.27 80.94
C ARG A 87 -19.10 23.87 79.72
N SER A 88 -20.34 24.35 79.88
CA SER A 88 -21.08 25.06 78.82
C SER A 88 -20.82 26.57 78.78
N GLY A 89 -19.97 27.10 79.67
CA GLY A 89 -19.61 28.51 79.82
C GLY A 89 -20.71 29.41 80.41
N GLN A 90 -21.95 28.94 80.43
CA GLN A 90 -23.13 29.71 80.87
C GLN A 90 -23.06 30.09 82.35
N SER A 91 -22.66 29.16 83.22
CA SER A 91 -22.60 29.37 84.67
C SER A 91 -21.38 30.19 85.13
N PHE A 92 -20.45 30.49 84.23
CA PHE A 92 -19.23 31.23 84.54
C PHE A 92 -19.39 32.75 84.35
N ILE A 93 -20.32 33.17 83.48
CA ILE A 93 -20.64 34.58 83.22
C ILE A 93 -21.85 34.97 84.07
N HIS A 94 -21.88 36.21 84.55
CA HIS A 94 -23.04 36.75 85.27
C HIS A 94 -24.31 36.64 84.40
N ASP A 95 -25.40 36.13 84.98
CA ASP A 95 -26.64 35.85 84.23
C ASP A 95 -27.32 37.16 83.79
N PRO A 96 -27.52 37.41 82.47
CA PRO A 96 -28.18 38.61 81.97
C PRO A 96 -29.58 38.83 82.55
N LYS A 97 -30.29 37.75 82.94
CA LYS A 97 -31.62 37.84 83.56
C LYS A 97 -31.60 38.54 84.92
N VAL A 98 -30.51 38.41 85.67
CA VAL A 98 -30.37 39.03 86.99
C VAL A 98 -30.17 40.54 86.86
N ALA A 99 -29.50 40.97 85.78
CA ALA A 99 -29.29 42.39 85.46
C ALA A 99 -30.45 43.02 84.65
N GLY A 100 -31.40 42.22 84.16
CA GLY A 100 -32.47 42.68 83.26
C GLY A 100 -31.98 43.03 81.85
N GLU A 101 -30.82 42.51 81.43
CA GLU A 101 -30.17 42.79 80.16
C GLU A 101 -30.34 41.60 79.18
N THR A 102 -30.27 41.86 77.87
CA THR A 102 -30.32 40.81 76.84
C THR A 102 -28.96 40.16 76.58
N GLU A 103 -27.88 40.80 77.01
CA GLU A 103 -26.50 40.36 76.83
C GLU A 103 -25.63 40.83 77.98
N THR A 104 -24.77 39.95 78.51
CA THR A 104 -23.74 40.30 79.49
C THR A 104 -22.37 39.95 78.94
N LYS A 105 -21.45 40.93 79.02
CA LYS A 105 -20.04 40.75 78.63
C LYS A 105 -19.17 40.64 79.87
N ALA A 106 -18.23 39.71 79.85
CA ALA A 106 -17.25 39.52 80.91
C ALA A 106 -15.83 39.63 80.34
N GLN A 107 -14.91 40.16 81.13
CA GLN A 107 -13.51 40.25 80.74
C GLN A 107 -12.60 39.89 81.92
N ILE A 108 -11.62 39.04 81.67
CA ILE A 108 -10.55 38.72 82.61
C ILE A 108 -9.28 39.38 82.11
N LYS A 109 -8.69 40.25 82.93
CA LYS A 109 -7.44 40.94 82.63
C LYS A 109 -6.38 40.55 83.66
N LEU A 110 -5.43 39.73 83.23
CA LEU A 110 -4.34 39.23 84.06
C LEU A 110 -3.02 39.86 83.63
N ARG A 111 -2.39 40.63 84.52
CA ARG A 111 -1.01 41.08 84.36
C ARG A 111 -0.08 40.09 85.04
N PHE A 112 0.93 39.59 84.33
CA PHE A 112 1.94 38.70 84.87
C PHE A 112 3.32 39.04 84.31
N LYS A 113 4.36 38.60 85.01
CA LYS A 113 5.74 38.66 84.51
C LYS A 113 6.10 37.36 83.83
N THR A 114 6.62 37.47 82.62
CA THR A 114 7.17 36.33 81.88
C THR A 114 8.41 35.76 82.57
N ALA A 115 8.83 34.56 82.19
CA ALA A 115 10.08 33.96 82.66
C ALA A 115 11.32 34.84 82.36
N ALA A 116 11.22 35.72 81.36
CA ALA A 116 12.25 36.70 81.01
C ALA A 116 12.12 38.04 81.76
N GLY A 117 11.23 38.14 82.76
CA GLY A 117 11.03 39.34 83.57
C GLY A 117 10.21 40.47 82.91
N LYS A 118 9.71 40.26 81.68
CA LYS A 118 8.87 41.26 80.97
C LYS A 118 7.43 41.24 81.46
N ASP A 119 6.82 42.42 81.60
CA ASP A 119 5.41 42.57 81.94
C ASP A 119 4.51 42.33 80.73
N VAL A 120 3.58 41.37 80.90
CA VAL A 120 2.60 40.99 79.89
C VAL A 120 1.21 41.02 80.51
N VAL A 121 0.24 41.47 79.72
CA VAL A 121 -1.18 41.51 80.10
C VAL A 121 -1.96 40.60 79.15
N CYS A 122 -2.54 39.54 79.72
CA CYS A 122 -3.51 38.68 79.06
C CYS A 122 -4.91 39.24 79.29
N ILE A 123 -5.69 39.37 78.21
CA ILE A 123 -7.09 39.77 78.26
C ILE A 123 -7.92 38.68 77.58
N ARG A 124 -8.84 38.06 78.31
CA ARG A 124 -9.85 37.15 77.75
C ARG A 124 -11.22 37.77 77.89
N SER A 125 -11.96 37.85 76.79
CA SER A 125 -13.29 38.44 76.76
C SER A 125 -14.33 37.37 76.44
N PHE A 126 -15.47 37.45 77.10
CA PHE A 126 -16.56 36.49 76.98
C PHE A 126 -17.91 37.21 76.88
N GLN A 127 -18.88 36.58 76.24
CA GLN A 127 -20.22 37.12 76.06
C GLN A 127 -21.25 36.02 76.31
N LEU A 128 -22.27 36.35 77.09
CA LEU A 128 -23.46 35.53 77.30
C LEU A 128 -24.67 36.29 76.77
N THR A 129 -25.32 35.74 75.74
CA THR A 129 -26.51 36.36 75.14
C THR A 129 -27.74 35.52 75.43
N GLN A 130 -28.79 36.18 75.93
CA GLN A 130 -30.10 35.56 76.13
C GLN A 130 -30.86 35.53 74.80
N LYS A 131 -30.98 34.34 74.20
CA LYS A 131 -31.88 34.09 73.06
C LYS A 131 -33.25 33.61 73.57
N ALA A 132 -34.26 33.67 72.70
CA ALA A 132 -35.66 33.36 73.04
C ALA A 132 -35.87 32.03 73.79
N SER A 133 -35.03 31.01 73.54
CA SER A 133 -35.14 29.68 74.17
C SER A 133 -33.88 29.18 74.88
N LYS A 134 -32.73 29.88 74.78
CA LYS A 134 -31.46 29.40 75.36
C LYS A 134 -30.48 30.53 75.65
N MET A 135 -29.60 30.31 76.62
CA MET A 135 -28.41 31.14 76.83
C MET A 135 -27.29 30.70 75.89
N GLU A 136 -26.71 31.62 75.14
CA GLU A 136 -25.59 31.36 74.23
C GLU A 136 -24.30 31.98 74.76
N TYR A 137 -23.35 31.12 75.13
CA TYR A 137 -22.01 31.52 75.52
C TYR A 137 -21.10 31.64 74.30
N LYS A 138 -20.31 32.71 74.24
CA LYS A 138 -19.31 32.95 73.21
C LYS A 138 -18.02 33.48 73.85
N ALA A 139 -16.92 32.76 73.66
CA ALA A 139 -15.59 33.32 73.89
C ALA A 139 -15.27 34.30 72.75
N ILE A 140 -15.00 35.55 73.11
CA ILE A 140 -14.63 36.62 72.18
C ILE A 140 -13.10 36.59 71.98
N GLU A 141 -12.59 37.52 71.16
CA GLU A 141 -11.18 37.81 70.97
C GLU A 141 -10.42 37.91 72.30
N SER A 142 -9.29 37.23 72.34
CA SER A 142 -8.36 37.27 73.45
C SER A 142 -7.10 38.01 72.99
N VAL A 143 -6.64 38.95 73.81
CA VAL A 143 -5.58 39.91 73.47
C VAL A 143 -4.41 39.73 74.41
N LEU A 144 -3.20 39.65 73.84
CA LEU A 144 -1.96 39.65 74.59
C LEU A 144 -1.26 40.99 74.39
N GLN A 145 -1.10 41.75 75.46
CA GLN A 145 -0.45 43.06 75.44
C GLN A 145 0.90 42.97 76.13
N THR A 146 1.98 43.27 75.41
CA THR A 146 3.33 43.36 75.97
C THR A 146 3.65 44.82 76.26
N ILE A 147 4.20 45.10 77.43
CA ILE A 147 4.65 46.45 77.79
C ILE A 147 6.17 46.47 77.65
N ASN A 148 6.69 47.32 76.78
CA ASN A 148 8.14 47.51 76.67
C ASN A 148 8.64 48.29 77.90
N PRO A 149 9.52 47.70 78.74
CA PRO A 149 9.97 48.34 79.98
C PRO A 149 10.81 49.60 79.74
N ASN A 150 11.44 49.73 78.57
CA ASN A 150 12.32 50.86 78.24
C ASN A 150 11.59 52.04 77.59
N THR A 151 10.46 51.81 76.92
CA THR A 151 9.74 52.85 76.15
C THR A 151 8.33 53.12 76.68
N GLY A 152 7.82 52.28 77.58
CA GLY A 152 6.42 52.34 78.05
C GLY A 152 5.39 51.99 76.97
N GLU A 153 5.83 51.66 75.76
CA GLU A 153 4.96 51.39 74.62
C GLU A 153 4.23 50.05 74.81
N LYS A 154 2.92 50.10 74.57
CA LYS A 154 2.02 48.96 74.68
C LYS A 154 1.80 48.36 73.29
N VAL A 155 2.39 47.19 73.06
CA VAL A 155 2.17 46.44 71.81
C VAL A 155 1.09 45.38 72.06
N CYS A 156 -0.04 45.50 71.37
CA CYS A 156 -1.14 44.55 71.44
C CYS A 156 -1.05 43.56 70.28
N LEU A 157 -1.00 42.26 70.60
CA LEU A 157 -1.08 41.18 69.64
C LEU A 157 -2.39 40.43 69.89
N SER A 158 -3.25 40.39 68.87
CA SER A 158 -4.45 39.56 68.88
C SER A 158 -4.08 38.14 68.48
N TYR A 159 -4.54 37.17 69.26
CA TYR A 159 -4.31 35.74 69.02
C TYR A 159 -5.65 35.00 68.97
N ARG A 160 -5.67 33.85 68.28
CA ARG A 160 -6.77 32.89 68.44
C ARG A 160 -6.70 32.31 69.86
N CYS A 161 -7.85 31.99 70.46
CA CYS A 161 -7.91 31.44 71.82
C CYS A 161 -7.01 30.20 72.00
N ALA A 162 -6.98 29.30 71.01
CA ALA A 162 -6.15 28.09 71.05
C ALA A 162 -4.63 28.37 71.04
N ASP A 163 -4.21 29.46 70.39
CA ASP A 163 -2.81 29.88 70.41
C ASP A 163 -2.47 30.50 71.78
N MET A 164 -3.38 31.28 72.39
CA MET A 164 -3.16 31.82 73.74
C MET A 164 -3.05 30.75 74.82
N ASP A 165 -3.83 29.67 74.72
CA ASP A 165 -3.76 28.53 75.64
C ASP A 165 -2.40 27.82 75.60
N ARG A 166 -1.64 27.98 74.51
CA ARG A 166 -0.26 27.47 74.36
C ARG A 166 0.79 28.52 74.75
N GLU A 167 0.62 29.76 74.30
CA GLU A 167 1.61 30.81 74.46
C GLU A 167 1.67 31.35 75.90
N ILE A 168 0.56 31.46 76.63
CA ILE A 168 0.58 31.99 78.01
C ILE A 168 1.38 31.10 78.95
N PRO A 169 1.13 29.77 79.02
CA PRO A 169 1.97 28.87 79.82
C PRO A 169 3.46 28.95 79.41
N ALA A 170 3.75 29.01 78.11
CA ALA A 170 5.11 29.12 77.61
C ALA A 170 5.80 30.43 78.05
N LEU A 171 5.08 31.55 78.02
CA LEU A 171 5.57 32.86 78.49
C LEU A 171 5.78 32.90 80.00
N MET A 172 4.95 32.19 80.77
CA MET A 172 5.14 32.00 82.22
C MET A 172 6.29 31.03 82.56
N GLY A 173 6.78 30.26 81.58
CA GLY A 173 7.82 29.25 81.80
C GLY A 173 7.32 27.97 82.50
N VAL A 174 6.01 27.73 82.49
CA VAL A 174 5.36 26.60 83.19
C VAL A 174 4.51 25.82 82.18
N SER A 175 4.44 24.49 82.29
CA SER A 175 3.59 23.71 81.39
C SER A 175 2.10 23.95 81.70
N LYS A 176 1.23 23.88 80.67
CA LYS A 176 -0.23 23.97 80.84
C LYS A 176 -0.72 22.95 81.90
N ALA A 177 -0.18 21.74 81.86
CA ALA A 177 -0.54 20.67 82.80
C ALA A 177 -0.19 21.02 84.26
N ILE A 178 0.91 21.73 84.52
CA ILE A 178 1.26 22.18 85.89
C ILE A 178 0.32 23.30 86.33
N LEU A 179 0.02 24.26 85.46
CA LEU A 179 -0.93 25.34 85.77
C LEU A 179 -2.32 24.78 86.10
N GLU A 180 -2.77 23.76 85.39
CA GLU A 180 -4.10 23.16 85.56
C GLU A 180 -4.19 22.18 86.74
N ASN A 181 -3.17 21.32 86.92
CA ASN A 181 -3.23 20.17 87.83
C ASN A 181 -2.46 20.37 89.13
N VAL A 182 -1.67 21.45 89.26
CA VAL A 182 -0.85 21.73 90.44
C VAL A 182 -1.08 23.14 91.00
N ILE A 183 -1.09 24.17 90.15
CA ILE A 183 -1.14 25.58 90.61
C ILE A 183 -2.58 26.07 90.77
N PHE A 184 -3.42 25.97 89.73
CA PHE A 184 -4.82 26.43 89.73
C PHE A 184 -5.79 25.25 89.68
N VAL A 185 -5.61 24.30 90.61
CA VAL A 185 -6.50 23.15 90.73
C VAL A 185 -7.87 23.61 91.22
N HIS A 186 -8.92 23.11 90.58
CA HIS A 186 -10.28 23.41 91.02
C HIS A 186 -10.56 22.70 92.36
N GLN A 187 -11.35 23.31 93.25
CA GLN A 187 -11.64 22.75 94.57
C GLN A 187 -12.22 21.32 94.50
N ASP A 188 -13.13 21.07 93.56
CA ASP A 188 -13.73 19.74 93.35
C ASP A 188 -12.73 18.70 92.81
N GLU A 189 -11.60 19.15 92.26
CA GLU A 189 -10.56 18.30 91.65
C GLU A 189 -9.29 18.25 92.51
N ALA A 190 -9.21 18.97 93.63
CA ALA A 190 -8.01 19.10 94.46
C ALA A 190 -7.54 17.76 95.06
N ASN A 191 -8.46 16.81 95.24
CA ASN A 191 -8.16 15.46 95.74
C ASN A 191 -7.71 14.48 94.64
N TRP A 192 -7.41 14.95 93.41
CA TRP A 192 -6.95 14.07 92.32
C TRP A 192 -5.78 13.14 92.66
N PRO A 193 -4.83 13.48 93.57
CA PRO A 193 -3.78 12.54 93.97
C PRO A 193 -4.29 11.30 94.72
N LEU A 194 -5.52 11.35 95.26
CA LEU A 194 -6.18 10.27 95.98
C LEU A 194 -7.22 9.53 95.13
N GLN A 195 -7.42 9.95 93.88
CA GLN A 195 -8.35 9.32 92.95
C GLN A 195 -7.80 7.98 92.43
N ASP A 196 -8.60 7.30 91.63
CA ASP A 196 -8.26 6.00 91.05
C ASP A 196 -6.97 6.03 90.19
N SER A 197 -6.35 4.86 90.04
CA SER A 197 -5.06 4.73 89.33
C SER A 197 -5.08 5.24 87.89
N SER A 198 -6.24 5.28 87.21
CA SER A 198 -6.32 5.77 85.83
C SER A 198 -6.24 7.29 85.79
N THR A 199 -7.02 7.96 86.63
CA THR A 199 -7.02 9.43 86.77
C THR A 199 -5.65 9.94 87.22
N LEU A 200 -5.07 9.28 88.23
CA LEU A 200 -3.73 9.59 88.75
C LEU A 200 -2.69 9.48 87.64
N LYS A 201 -2.64 8.33 86.94
CA LYS A 201 -1.68 8.09 85.86
C LYS A 201 -1.81 9.12 84.74
N LYS A 202 -3.03 9.47 84.35
CA LYS A 202 -3.26 10.48 83.31
C LYS A 202 -2.68 11.84 83.71
N LYS A 203 -2.96 12.31 84.93
CA LYS A 203 -2.43 13.59 85.44
C LYS A 203 -0.90 13.55 85.56
N PHE A 204 -0.31 12.43 85.98
CA PHE A 204 1.14 12.22 85.97
C PHE A 204 1.74 12.25 84.56
N ASP A 205 1.15 11.52 83.61
CA ASP A 205 1.61 11.49 82.22
C ASP A 205 1.52 12.89 81.57
N ASP A 206 0.49 13.68 81.91
CA ASP A 206 0.31 15.06 81.45
C ASP A 206 1.36 16.00 82.08
N ILE A 207 1.63 15.88 83.39
CA ILE A 207 2.64 16.70 84.11
C ILE A 207 4.06 16.41 83.59
N PHE A 208 4.42 15.13 83.45
CA PHE A 208 5.76 14.71 83.04
C PHE A 208 5.93 14.63 81.51
N SER A 209 4.86 14.82 80.73
CA SER A 209 4.87 14.76 79.26
C SER A 209 5.54 13.50 78.68
N ALA A 210 5.50 12.40 79.43
CA ALA A 210 6.24 11.16 79.13
C ALA A 210 5.78 10.51 77.81
N THR A 211 4.51 10.71 77.44
CA THR A 211 3.90 10.13 76.23
C THR A 211 4.53 10.64 74.93
N ARG A 212 5.11 11.86 74.93
CA ARG A 212 5.74 12.45 73.74
C ARG A 212 7.01 11.69 73.34
N TYR A 213 7.84 11.34 74.31
CA TYR A 213 9.08 10.60 74.08
C TYR A 213 8.82 9.17 73.64
N THR A 214 7.83 8.50 74.23
CA THR A 214 7.44 7.14 73.83
C THR A 214 6.98 7.08 72.38
N LYS A 215 6.13 8.03 71.95
CA LYS A 215 5.68 8.13 70.55
C LYS A 215 6.83 8.40 69.58
N ALA A 216 7.75 9.31 69.92
CA ALA A 216 8.91 9.59 69.09
C ALA A 216 9.78 8.33 68.89
N LEU A 217 9.99 7.57 69.95
CA LEU A 217 10.76 6.32 69.93
C LEU A 217 10.08 5.24 69.07
N GLU A 218 8.74 5.13 69.11
CA GLU A 218 7.98 4.24 68.23
C GLU A 218 8.15 4.60 66.75
N VAL A 219 8.09 5.89 66.40
CA VAL A 219 8.31 6.36 65.02
C VAL A 219 9.73 6.03 64.56
N ILE A 220 10.75 6.26 65.40
CA ILE A 220 12.14 5.92 65.08
C ILE A 220 12.30 4.42 64.83
N LYS A 221 11.72 3.57 65.70
CA LYS A 221 11.73 2.11 65.50
C LYS A 221 11.07 1.69 64.20
N LYS A 222 9.95 2.31 63.84
CA LYS A 222 9.25 2.05 62.59
C LYS A 222 10.12 2.40 61.37
N LEU A 223 10.70 3.60 61.35
CA LEU A 223 11.58 4.05 60.26
C LEU A 223 12.80 3.15 60.10
N HIS A 224 13.43 2.73 61.20
CA HIS A 224 14.56 1.80 61.16
C HIS A 224 14.18 0.46 60.51
N LYS A 225 13.00 -0.08 60.82
CA LYS A 225 12.50 -1.33 60.22
C LYS A 225 12.24 -1.17 58.73
N GLU A 226 11.64 -0.06 58.31
CA GLU A 226 11.35 0.24 56.90
C GLU A 226 12.64 0.40 56.09
N GLN A 227 13.63 1.13 56.61
CA GLN A 227 14.94 1.28 55.97
C GLN A 227 15.67 -0.07 55.84
N ALA A 228 15.67 -0.89 56.89
CA ALA A 228 16.29 -2.22 56.86
C ALA A 228 15.63 -3.12 55.79
N GLN A 229 14.32 -3.05 55.63
CA GLN A 229 13.61 -3.77 54.58
C GLN A 229 13.97 -3.22 53.19
N GLY A 230 14.04 -1.89 53.02
CA GLY A 230 14.47 -1.25 51.78
C GLY A 230 15.87 -1.70 51.34
N ILE A 231 16.83 -1.75 52.27
CA ILE A 231 18.20 -2.22 52.01
C ILE A 231 18.19 -3.66 51.49
N LYS A 232 17.40 -4.57 52.08
CA LYS A 232 17.29 -5.96 51.60
C LYS A 232 16.76 -6.03 50.17
N THR A 233 15.71 -5.27 49.87
CA THR A 233 15.13 -5.22 48.52
C THR A 233 16.14 -4.68 47.50
N TYR A 234 16.90 -3.64 47.84
CA TYR A 234 17.91 -3.09 46.94
C TYR A 234 19.09 -4.03 46.72
N LYS A 235 19.52 -4.78 47.74
CA LYS A 235 20.54 -5.82 47.58
C LYS A 235 20.10 -6.90 46.60
N LEU A 236 18.87 -7.42 46.74
CA LEU A 236 18.33 -8.41 45.80
C LEU A 236 18.22 -7.86 44.37
N LYS A 237 17.79 -6.60 44.22
CA LYS A 237 17.76 -5.94 42.90
C LYS A 237 19.16 -5.81 42.29
N LEU A 238 20.15 -5.46 43.10
CA LEU A 238 21.54 -5.33 42.66
C LEU A 238 22.08 -6.68 42.15
N GLU A 239 21.89 -7.75 42.91
CA GLU A 239 22.30 -9.11 42.51
C GLU A 239 21.62 -9.54 41.20
N HIS A 240 20.32 -9.28 41.06
CA HIS A 240 19.58 -9.57 39.83
C HIS A 240 20.08 -8.76 38.63
N LEU A 241 20.35 -7.46 38.81
CA LEU A 241 20.89 -6.62 37.75
C LEU A 241 22.32 -7.05 37.35
N GLN A 242 23.10 -7.53 38.31
CA GLN A 242 24.44 -8.06 38.04
C GLN A 242 24.39 -9.33 37.20
N THR A 243 23.48 -10.27 37.51
CA THR A 243 23.33 -11.49 36.69
C THR A 243 22.82 -11.19 35.28
N LEU A 244 21.91 -10.22 35.13
CA LEU A 244 21.47 -9.74 33.81
C LEU A 244 22.61 -9.09 33.03
N LYS A 245 23.41 -8.24 33.68
CA LYS A 245 24.60 -7.61 33.09
C LYS A 245 25.57 -8.68 32.59
N ASP A 246 25.92 -9.66 33.43
CA ASP A 246 26.86 -10.73 33.07
C ASP A 246 26.33 -11.58 31.90
N SER A 247 25.02 -11.85 31.87
CA SER A 247 24.36 -12.56 30.76
C SER A 247 24.41 -11.75 29.45
N ALA A 248 24.21 -10.44 29.53
CA ALA A 248 24.31 -9.54 28.38
C ALA A 248 25.74 -9.46 27.82
N TYR A 249 26.76 -9.46 28.69
CA TYR A 249 28.17 -9.53 28.24
C TYR A 249 28.47 -10.85 27.52
N LYS A 250 28.05 -11.98 28.08
CA LYS A 250 28.23 -13.30 27.41
C LYS A 250 27.56 -13.33 26.04
N LEU A 251 26.35 -12.79 25.93
CA LEU A 251 25.65 -12.71 24.64
C LEU A 251 26.39 -11.80 23.65
N ARG A 252 26.91 -10.66 24.11
CA ARG A 252 27.68 -9.75 23.28
C ARG A 252 28.98 -10.39 22.78
N ASP A 253 29.67 -11.13 23.63
CA ASP A 253 30.88 -11.87 23.24
C ASP A 253 30.56 -12.96 22.21
N SER A 254 29.44 -13.68 22.37
CA SER A 254 28.95 -14.64 21.38
C SER A 254 28.67 -13.99 20.03
N ILE A 255 27.98 -12.84 20.02
CA ILE A 255 27.69 -12.09 18.79
C ILE A 255 28.99 -11.67 18.09
N ALA A 256 29.98 -11.20 18.85
CA ALA A 256 31.27 -10.82 18.29
C ALA A 256 32.00 -12.03 17.64
N GLN A 257 32.00 -13.18 18.31
CA GLN A 257 32.57 -14.42 17.76
C GLN A 257 31.84 -14.90 16.49
N ASP A 258 30.50 -14.84 16.50
CA ASP A 258 29.69 -15.24 15.34
C ASP A 258 29.89 -14.28 14.15
N GLN A 259 30.07 -12.98 14.41
CA GLN A 259 30.43 -12.00 13.39
C GLN A 259 31.81 -12.28 12.78
N GLU A 260 32.81 -12.56 13.61
CA GLU A 260 34.15 -12.92 13.14
C GLU A 260 34.11 -14.20 12.29
N ARG A 261 33.36 -15.21 12.74
CA ARG A 261 33.16 -16.46 11.99
C ARG A 261 32.45 -16.23 10.66
N THR A 262 31.46 -15.35 10.63
CA THR A 262 30.71 -14.99 9.42
C THR A 262 31.62 -14.31 8.41
N GLU A 263 32.46 -13.37 8.84
CA GLU A 263 33.40 -12.69 7.94
C GLU A 263 34.46 -13.66 7.40
N CYS A 264 34.98 -14.56 8.24
CA CYS A 264 35.90 -15.62 7.79
C CYS A 264 35.25 -16.53 6.72
N LEU A 265 34.02 -16.97 6.95
CA LEU A 265 33.27 -17.78 5.97
C LEU A 265 33.00 -17.02 4.68
N LYS A 266 32.70 -15.73 4.75
CA LYS A 266 32.49 -14.88 3.57
C LYS A 266 33.75 -14.76 2.72
N VAL A 267 34.91 -14.60 3.34
CA VAL A 267 36.21 -14.61 2.64
C VAL A 267 36.45 -15.97 1.99
N GLN A 268 36.14 -17.08 2.68
CA GLN A 268 36.25 -18.42 2.09
C GLN A 268 35.32 -18.60 0.87
N MET A 269 34.07 -18.13 0.94
CA MET A 269 33.14 -18.16 -0.20
C MET A 269 33.70 -17.38 -1.38
N GLN A 270 34.21 -16.17 -1.17
CA GLN A 270 34.80 -15.36 -2.23
C GLN A 270 36.01 -16.04 -2.90
N ASN A 271 36.81 -16.78 -2.14
CA ASN A 271 37.92 -17.54 -2.69
C ASN A 271 37.43 -18.73 -3.54
N LEU A 272 36.42 -19.45 -3.05
CA LEU A 272 35.81 -20.55 -3.81
C LEU A 272 35.12 -20.05 -5.08
N ASP A 273 34.43 -18.91 -5.04
CA ASP A 273 33.83 -18.31 -6.24
C ASP A 273 34.88 -17.98 -7.30
N LYS A 274 36.05 -17.45 -6.88
CA LYS A 274 37.18 -17.22 -7.80
C LYS A 274 37.72 -18.52 -8.38
N GLU A 275 37.88 -19.55 -7.56
CA GLU A 275 38.33 -20.87 -8.04
C GLU A 275 37.34 -21.46 -9.06
N ILE A 276 36.03 -21.28 -8.84
CA ILE A 276 34.99 -21.68 -9.79
C ILE A 276 35.12 -20.91 -11.10
N GLU A 277 35.25 -19.58 -11.06
CA GLU A 277 35.44 -18.75 -12.26
C GLU A 277 36.69 -19.16 -13.06
N GLU A 278 37.80 -19.46 -12.37
CA GLU A 278 39.03 -19.96 -13.02
C GLU A 278 38.82 -21.32 -13.70
N VAL A 279 38.10 -22.23 -13.05
CA VAL A 279 37.78 -23.55 -13.62
C VAL A 279 36.84 -23.39 -14.82
N ASP A 280 35.83 -22.52 -14.73
CA ASP A 280 34.86 -22.30 -15.80
C ASP A 280 35.53 -21.68 -17.05
N ALA A 281 36.47 -20.75 -16.84
CA ALA A 281 37.29 -20.21 -17.93
C ALA A 281 38.15 -21.30 -18.61
N LYS A 282 38.71 -22.24 -17.82
CA LYS A 282 39.45 -23.39 -18.37
C LYS A 282 38.53 -24.33 -19.16
N ILE A 283 37.30 -24.55 -18.69
CA ILE A 283 36.28 -25.35 -19.40
C ILE A 283 35.96 -24.70 -20.75
N GLN A 284 35.62 -23.41 -20.77
CA GLN A 284 35.30 -22.69 -22.03
C GLN A 284 36.47 -22.70 -23.02
N CYS A 285 37.71 -22.49 -22.53
CA CYS A 285 38.91 -22.60 -23.37
C CYS A 285 39.04 -24.00 -23.98
N THR A 286 38.80 -25.03 -23.17
CA THR A 286 38.89 -26.43 -23.60
C THR A 286 37.78 -26.77 -24.60
N GLU A 287 36.55 -26.32 -24.39
CA GLU A 287 35.43 -26.49 -25.33
C GLU A 287 35.71 -25.83 -26.68
N THR A 288 36.30 -24.63 -26.67
CA THR A 288 36.70 -23.91 -27.88
C THR A 288 37.75 -24.71 -28.66
N LYS A 289 38.79 -25.20 -27.98
CA LYS A 289 39.80 -26.08 -28.58
C LYS A 289 39.19 -27.36 -29.13
N LEU A 290 38.24 -27.97 -28.41
CA LEU A 290 37.53 -29.17 -28.86
C LEU A 290 36.73 -28.91 -30.14
N LYS A 291 36.08 -27.75 -30.24
CA LYS A 291 35.33 -27.33 -31.44
C LYS A 291 36.26 -27.14 -32.63
N ASP A 292 37.44 -26.55 -32.43
CA ASP A 292 38.42 -26.38 -33.48
C ASP A 292 39.04 -27.71 -33.91
N LEU A 293 39.32 -28.61 -32.97
CA LEU A 293 39.77 -29.97 -33.27
C LEU A 293 38.72 -30.75 -34.08
N ARG A 294 37.42 -30.61 -33.76
CA ARG A 294 36.34 -31.22 -34.56
C ARG A 294 36.31 -30.66 -35.98
N LYS A 295 36.43 -29.34 -36.17
CA LYS A 295 36.52 -28.74 -37.52
C LYS A 295 37.72 -29.26 -38.30
N LEU A 296 38.88 -29.37 -37.65
CA LEU A 296 40.07 -29.97 -38.28
C LEU A 296 39.82 -31.42 -38.65
N GLN A 297 39.18 -32.19 -37.78
CA GLN A 297 38.82 -33.58 -38.08
C GLN A 297 37.87 -33.66 -39.29
N ASP A 298 36.88 -32.78 -39.39
CA ASP A 298 35.96 -32.71 -40.53
C ASP A 298 36.70 -32.34 -41.83
N GLN A 299 37.66 -31.42 -41.77
CA GLN A 299 38.51 -31.08 -42.92
C GLN A 299 39.41 -32.26 -43.33
N ILE A 300 39.96 -33.00 -42.36
CA ILE A 300 40.77 -34.19 -42.62
C ILE A 300 39.92 -35.26 -43.29
N THR A 301 38.71 -35.53 -42.78
CA THR A 301 37.82 -36.54 -43.37
C THR A 301 37.40 -36.14 -44.78
N GLU A 302 37.02 -34.88 -45.01
CA GLU A 302 36.71 -34.35 -46.35
C GLU A 302 37.91 -34.51 -47.31
N LYS A 303 39.09 -34.00 -46.93
CA LYS A 303 40.30 -34.09 -47.77
C LYS A 303 40.72 -35.54 -48.02
N SER A 304 40.59 -36.42 -47.03
CA SER A 304 40.89 -37.84 -47.18
C SER A 304 39.92 -38.54 -48.14
N ALA A 305 38.63 -38.21 -48.09
CA ALA A 305 37.61 -38.71 -48.99
C ALA A 305 37.80 -38.19 -50.43
N THR A 306 38.13 -36.90 -50.59
CA THR A 306 38.49 -36.35 -51.90
C THR A 306 39.73 -37.05 -52.45
N ARG A 307 40.77 -37.23 -51.62
CA ARG A 307 42.00 -37.90 -52.04
C ARG A 307 41.75 -39.36 -52.45
N SER A 308 40.96 -40.11 -51.69
CA SER A 308 40.65 -41.50 -52.02
C SER A 308 39.80 -41.60 -53.28
N ALA A 309 38.81 -40.70 -53.47
CA ALA A 309 38.01 -40.62 -54.69
C ALA A 309 38.89 -40.30 -55.91
N SER A 310 39.73 -39.27 -55.85
CA SER A 310 40.67 -38.94 -56.93
C SER A 310 41.67 -40.06 -57.18
N TYR A 311 42.18 -40.73 -56.15
CA TYR A 311 43.09 -41.86 -56.32
C TYR A 311 42.40 -43.04 -57.02
N ASN A 312 41.18 -43.40 -56.61
CA ASN A 312 40.39 -44.44 -57.25
C ASN A 312 40.08 -44.09 -58.71
N GLU A 313 39.73 -42.83 -58.99
CA GLU A 313 39.52 -42.35 -60.36
C GLU A 313 40.81 -42.45 -61.19
N GLN A 314 41.96 -42.05 -60.63
CA GLN A 314 43.26 -42.20 -61.29
C GLN A 314 43.57 -43.67 -61.59
N VAL A 315 43.38 -44.57 -60.63
CA VAL A 315 43.58 -46.02 -60.83
C VAL A 315 42.63 -46.55 -61.91
N GLN A 316 41.36 -46.14 -61.92
CA GLN A 316 40.41 -46.53 -62.97
C GLN A 316 40.83 -46.03 -64.35
N ARG A 317 41.27 -44.76 -64.46
CA ARG A 317 41.80 -44.21 -65.71
C ARG A 317 43.05 -44.95 -66.17
N HIS A 318 43.94 -45.30 -65.24
CA HIS A 318 45.16 -46.06 -65.51
C HIS A 318 44.85 -47.50 -65.96
N GLN A 319 43.87 -48.17 -65.35
CA GLN A 319 43.39 -49.49 -65.79
C GLN A 319 42.66 -49.46 -67.14
N ALA A 320 42.03 -48.33 -67.48
CA ALA A 320 41.35 -48.13 -68.75
C ALA A 320 42.29 -47.74 -69.90
N LEU A 321 43.56 -47.45 -69.62
CA LEU A 321 44.58 -47.24 -70.64
C LEU A 321 44.97 -48.59 -71.25
N ILE A 322 44.90 -48.66 -72.59
CA ILE A 322 45.13 -49.87 -73.38
C ILE A 322 46.64 -50.07 -73.69
N GLU A 323 47.46 -49.03 -73.55
CA GLU A 323 48.88 -49.02 -73.91
C GLU A 323 49.66 -48.07 -72.96
N GLU A 324 50.80 -48.53 -72.42
CA GLU A 324 51.69 -47.79 -71.52
C GLU A 324 52.83 -47.18 -72.35
N ILE A 325 52.93 -45.84 -72.38
CA ILE A 325 53.92 -45.12 -73.20
C ILE A 325 55.17 -44.88 -72.34
N GLU A 326 56.30 -45.47 -72.70
CA GLU A 326 57.60 -45.39 -71.99
C GLU A 326 58.50 -44.20 -72.41
N ASP A 327 57.91 -43.11 -72.92
CA ASP A 327 58.67 -41.95 -73.39
C ASP A 327 59.22 -41.10 -72.22
N THR A 328 60.28 -40.32 -72.45
CA THR A 328 60.85 -39.45 -71.41
C THR A 328 59.96 -38.23 -71.10
N ASP A 329 60.01 -37.70 -69.87
CA ASP A 329 59.16 -36.59 -69.39
C ASP A 329 59.23 -35.34 -70.30
N GLU A 330 60.39 -35.07 -70.90
CA GLU A 330 60.60 -33.99 -71.87
C GLU A 330 59.88 -34.25 -73.21
N GLU A 331 59.91 -35.49 -73.72
CA GLU A 331 59.23 -35.88 -74.96
C GLU A 331 57.71 -35.88 -74.79
N LEU A 332 57.21 -36.33 -73.63
CA LEU A 332 55.80 -36.27 -73.25
C LEU A 332 55.28 -34.84 -73.13
N LYS A 333 56.09 -33.90 -72.59
CA LYS A 333 55.74 -32.47 -72.56
C LYS A 333 55.67 -31.86 -73.94
N GLU A 334 56.64 -32.14 -74.81
CA GLU A 334 56.64 -31.63 -76.18
C GLU A 334 55.45 -32.19 -76.98
N CYS A 335 55.13 -33.47 -76.79
CA CYS A 335 53.96 -34.10 -77.41
C CYS A 335 52.65 -33.49 -76.89
N LYS A 336 52.57 -33.24 -75.57
CA LYS A 336 51.43 -32.54 -74.97
C LYS A 336 51.27 -31.12 -75.50
N GLU A 337 52.35 -30.34 -75.59
CA GLU A 337 52.29 -28.98 -76.13
C GLU A 337 51.83 -28.99 -77.61
N LYS A 338 52.36 -29.91 -78.43
CA LYS A 338 51.91 -30.10 -79.82
C LYS A 338 50.45 -30.53 -79.90
N PHE A 339 49.98 -31.37 -78.98
CA PHE A 339 48.57 -31.76 -78.88
C PHE A 339 47.68 -30.62 -78.41
N ASP A 340 48.10 -29.83 -77.42
CA ASP A 340 47.37 -28.66 -76.91
C ASP A 340 47.26 -27.57 -78.00
N GLU A 341 48.32 -27.37 -78.81
CA GLU A 341 48.26 -26.52 -80.00
C GLU A 341 47.26 -27.06 -81.04
N LYS A 342 47.27 -28.37 -81.29
CA LYS A 342 46.34 -29.01 -82.23
C LYS A 342 44.89 -28.93 -81.73
N ILE A 343 44.66 -29.11 -80.44
CA ILE A 343 43.36 -28.92 -79.79
C ILE A 343 42.93 -27.46 -79.92
N SER A 344 43.79 -26.49 -79.60
CA SER A 344 43.47 -25.07 -79.79
C SER A 344 43.14 -24.71 -81.23
N GLN A 345 43.82 -25.31 -82.22
CA GLN A 345 43.51 -25.13 -83.64
C GLN A 345 42.15 -25.74 -83.99
N GLN A 346 41.84 -26.94 -83.49
CA GLN A 346 40.55 -27.57 -83.69
C GLN A 346 39.40 -26.85 -82.98
N ASP A 347 39.59 -26.37 -81.75
CA ASP A 347 38.59 -25.57 -81.03
C ASP A 347 38.27 -24.26 -81.75
N ARG A 348 39.28 -23.62 -82.36
CA ARG A 348 39.06 -22.45 -83.23
C ARG A 348 38.26 -22.83 -84.48
N LEU A 349 38.54 -23.99 -85.08
CA LEU A 349 37.80 -24.48 -86.24
C LEU A 349 36.36 -24.84 -85.88
N ILE A 350 36.14 -25.51 -84.75
CA ILE A 350 34.84 -25.84 -84.18
C ILE A 350 34.05 -24.57 -83.90
N ALA A 351 34.65 -23.59 -83.22
CA ALA A 351 34.00 -22.31 -82.95
C ALA A 351 33.61 -21.57 -84.24
N LYS A 352 34.41 -21.68 -85.30
CA LYS A 352 34.09 -21.11 -86.62
C LYS A 352 32.92 -21.87 -87.28
N LEU A 353 32.98 -23.20 -87.30
CA LEU A 353 31.94 -24.06 -87.88
C LEU A 353 30.61 -23.96 -87.12
N VAL A 354 30.63 -23.81 -85.80
CA VAL A 354 29.43 -23.57 -84.98
C VAL A 354 28.80 -22.24 -85.34
N ARG A 355 29.59 -21.17 -85.50
CA ARG A 355 29.04 -19.88 -85.97
C ARG A 355 28.45 -19.97 -87.38
N GLU A 356 29.15 -20.63 -88.31
CA GLU A 356 28.65 -20.85 -89.66
C GLU A 356 27.37 -21.71 -89.64
N GLY A 357 27.29 -22.72 -88.77
CA GLY A 357 26.11 -23.54 -88.52
C GLY A 357 24.94 -22.73 -87.97
N ASP A 358 25.16 -21.91 -86.94
CA ASP A 358 24.14 -21.05 -86.35
C ASP A 358 23.59 -20.02 -87.35
N ASP A 359 24.47 -19.47 -88.21
CA ASP A 359 24.05 -18.52 -89.24
C ASP A 359 23.30 -19.22 -90.37
N LEU A 360 23.70 -20.43 -90.77
CA LEU A 360 22.94 -21.26 -91.71
C LEU A 360 21.59 -21.68 -91.12
N GLU A 361 21.51 -22.02 -89.83
CA GLU A 361 20.27 -22.37 -89.14
C GLU A 361 19.31 -21.18 -89.11
N LYS A 362 19.78 -19.98 -88.75
CA LYS A 362 18.98 -18.75 -88.85
C LYS A 362 18.46 -18.53 -90.27
N THR A 363 19.31 -18.75 -91.27
CA THR A 363 18.95 -18.58 -92.68
C THR A 363 17.90 -19.63 -93.09
N SER A 364 18.06 -20.88 -92.66
CA SER A 364 17.11 -21.99 -92.84
C SER A 364 15.75 -21.67 -92.21
N ILE A 365 15.71 -21.15 -90.97
CA ILE A 365 14.48 -20.73 -90.30
C ILE A 365 13.76 -19.62 -91.10
N ILE A 366 14.51 -18.62 -91.60
CA ILE A 366 13.94 -17.54 -92.41
C ILE A 366 13.36 -18.08 -93.73
N LEU A 367 14.10 -18.97 -94.42
CA LEU A 367 13.62 -19.60 -95.65
C LEU A 367 12.43 -20.52 -95.40
N SER A 368 12.43 -21.29 -94.31
CA SER A 368 11.32 -22.15 -93.91
C SER A 368 10.04 -21.35 -93.65
N LYS A 369 10.14 -20.20 -92.97
CA LYS A 369 9.03 -19.26 -92.81
C LYS A 369 8.47 -18.78 -94.16
N LYS A 370 9.34 -18.39 -95.09
CA LYS A 370 8.92 -18.00 -96.45
C LYS A 370 8.25 -19.15 -97.20
N VAL A 371 8.77 -20.37 -97.08
CA VAL A 371 8.16 -21.56 -97.68
C VAL A 371 6.76 -21.77 -97.10
N THR A 372 6.58 -21.69 -95.78
CA THR A 372 5.25 -21.82 -95.17
C THR A 372 4.29 -20.71 -95.61
N GLU A 373 4.75 -19.47 -95.75
CA GLU A 373 3.93 -18.36 -96.27
C GLU A 373 3.47 -18.64 -97.71
N TYR A 374 4.38 -19.07 -98.59
CA TYR A 374 4.02 -19.44 -99.96
C TYR A 374 3.11 -20.66 -100.03
N LEU A 375 3.27 -21.64 -99.13
CA LEU A 375 2.42 -22.83 -99.08
C LEU A 375 0.98 -22.47 -98.69
N VAL A 376 0.79 -21.58 -97.72
CA VAL A 376 -0.53 -21.04 -97.36
C VAL A 376 -1.17 -20.34 -98.54
N GLU A 377 -0.41 -19.54 -99.30
CA GLU A 377 -0.94 -18.81 -100.44
C GLU A 377 -1.31 -19.74 -101.61
N ILE A 378 -0.50 -20.77 -101.87
CA ILE A 378 -0.82 -21.83 -102.84
C ILE A 378 -2.09 -22.58 -102.42
N SER A 379 -2.23 -22.94 -101.14
CA SER A 379 -3.44 -23.64 -100.65
C SER A 379 -4.71 -22.80 -100.81
N LYS A 380 -4.64 -21.48 -100.56
CA LYS A 380 -5.78 -20.57 -100.82
C LYS A 380 -6.15 -20.52 -102.29
N LEU A 381 -5.17 -20.36 -103.18
CA LEU A 381 -5.39 -20.32 -104.63
C LEU A 381 -5.92 -21.65 -105.16
N GLN A 382 -5.43 -22.78 -104.64
CA GLN A 382 -5.91 -24.12 -105.01
C GLN A 382 -7.37 -24.31 -104.57
N SER A 383 -7.71 -23.94 -103.33
CA SER A 383 -9.10 -24.01 -102.85
C SER A 383 -10.05 -23.16 -103.70
N ALA A 384 -9.61 -21.98 -104.17
CA ALA A 384 -10.39 -21.15 -105.07
C ALA A 384 -10.55 -21.78 -106.47
N ALA A 385 -9.50 -22.43 -106.98
CA ALA A 385 -9.54 -23.15 -108.26
C ALA A 385 -10.44 -24.39 -108.23
N ASP A 386 -10.39 -25.16 -107.14
CA ASP A 386 -11.22 -26.35 -106.95
C ASP A 386 -12.71 -25.96 -106.84
N ALA A 387 -13.04 -24.91 -106.07
CA ALA A 387 -14.39 -24.37 -105.97
C ALA A 387 -14.94 -23.90 -107.33
N HIS A 388 -14.12 -23.23 -108.13
CA HIS A 388 -14.51 -22.83 -109.49
C HIS A 388 -14.73 -24.02 -110.43
N THR A 389 -13.97 -25.10 -110.24
CA THR A 389 -14.13 -26.35 -111.02
C THR A 389 -15.42 -27.07 -110.64
N GLU A 390 -15.76 -27.11 -109.35
CA GLU A 390 -17.01 -27.70 -108.86
C GLU A 390 -18.24 -26.96 -109.41
N LEU A 391 -18.22 -25.61 -109.42
CA LEU A 391 -19.28 -24.80 -110.04
C LEU A 391 -19.45 -25.08 -111.55
N LYS A 392 -18.35 -25.31 -112.28
CA LYS A 392 -18.42 -25.69 -113.70
C LYS A 392 -19.04 -27.07 -113.88
N ASN A 393 -18.74 -28.03 -113.00
CA ASN A 393 -19.34 -29.37 -113.04
C ASN A 393 -20.84 -29.33 -112.70
N ASP A 394 -21.25 -28.53 -111.73
CA ASP A 394 -22.66 -28.33 -111.39
C ASP A 394 -23.43 -27.73 -112.58
N ARG A 395 -22.88 -26.69 -113.22
CA ARG A 395 -23.43 -26.08 -114.43
C ARG A 395 -23.61 -27.11 -115.55
N ASP A 396 -22.59 -27.90 -115.82
CA ASP A 396 -22.62 -28.89 -116.90
C ASP A 396 -23.59 -30.04 -116.59
N SER A 397 -23.72 -30.42 -115.32
CA SER A 397 -24.70 -31.42 -114.87
C SER A 397 -26.13 -30.92 -115.04
N MET A 398 -26.41 -29.66 -114.67
CA MET A 398 -27.73 -29.03 -114.86
C MET A 398 -28.14 -28.99 -116.33
N ILE A 399 -27.22 -28.63 -117.23
CA ILE A 399 -27.47 -28.61 -118.68
C ILE A 399 -27.79 -30.03 -119.19
N LYS A 400 -27.03 -31.03 -118.75
CA LYS A 400 -27.33 -32.44 -119.09
C LYS A 400 -28.70 -32.87 -118.59
N GLU A 401 -29.03 -32.52 -117.35
CA GLU A 401 -30.30 -32.89 -116.74
C GLU A 401 -31.48 -32.28 -117.52
N LEU A 402 -31.42 -30.98 -117.84
CA LEU A 402 -32.43 -30.29 -118.66
C LEU A 402 -32.60 -30.91 -120.06
N TYR A 403 -31.50 -31.27 -120.72
CA TYR A 403 -31.56 -31.93 -122.04
C TYR A 403 -32.16 -33.33 -121.97
N SER A 404 -31.87 -34.08 -120.90
CA SER A 404 -32.43 -35.42 -120.68
C SER A 404 -33.92 -35.37 -120.35
N LEU A 405 -34.35 -34.42 -119.51
CA LEU A 405 -35.72 -34.32 -119.03
C LEU A 405 -36.69 -33.89 -120.14
N HIS A 406 -36.22 -33.03 -121.04
CA HIS A 406 -37.04 -32.44 -122.11
C HIS A 406 -36.77 -33.02 -123.49
N ASN A 407 -36.01 -34.12 -123.60
CA ASN A 407 -35.65 -34.80 -124.85
C ASN A 407 -35.11 -33.84 -125.94
N LEU A 408 -34.21 -32.93 -125.55
CA LEU A 408 -33.69 -31.86 -126.43
C LEU A 408 -32.56 -32.32 -127.36
N GLY A 409 -32.26 -33.62 -127.43
CA GLY A 409 -31.21 -34.21 -128.25
C GLY A 409 -30.05 -34.78 -127.41
N SER A 410 -29.05 -35.36 -128.08
CA SER A 410 -27.88 -35.95 -127.41
C SER A 410 -26.77 -34.92 -127.17
N LEU A 411 -26.36 -34.74 -125.91
CA LEU A 411 -25.19 -33.97 -125.50
C LEU A 411 -23.93 -34.84 -125.44
N THR A 412 -22.76 -34.21 -125.62
CA THR A 412 -21.45 -34.84 -125.42
C THR A 412 -21.10 -34.96 -123.93
N ASN A 413 -20.26 -35.94 -123.58
CA ASN A 413 -19.87 -36.19 -122.19
C ASN A 413 -18.73 -35.27 -121.71
N GLY A 414 -19.07 -34.06 -121.25
CA GLY A 414 -18.30 -33.16 -120.36
C GLY A 414 -16.84 -32.78 -120.72
N PRO A 415 -16.21 -31.88 -119.94
CA PRO A 415 -16.78 -30.61 -119.49
C PRO A 415 -17.12 -29.71 -120.70
N PHE A 416 -18.18 -28.93 -120.61
CA PHE A 416 -18.60 -28.03 -121.68
C PHE A 416 -17.66 -26.83 -121.74
N SER A 417 -17.15 -26.53 -122.94
CA SER A 417 -16.52 -25.23 -123.18
C SER A 417 -17.58 -24.14 -123.00
N ASP A 418 -17.13 -22.94 -122.60
CA ASP A 418 -18.05 -21.82 -122.34
C ASP A 418 -18.93 -21.51 -123.56
N GLU A 419 -18.43 -21.77 -124.77
CA GLU A 419 -19.15 -21.61 -126.04
C GLU A 419 -20.23 -22.69 -126.26
N THR A 420 -19.94 -23.96 -125.92
CA THR A 420 -20.96 -25.04 -125.93
C THR A 420 -22.05 -24.83 -124.88
N THR A 421 -21.70 -24.34 -123.69
CA THR A 421 -22.67 -23.99 -122.64
C THR A 421 -23.65 -22.93 -123.15
N LEU A 422 -23.14 -21.83 -123.71
CA LEU A 422 -23.95 -20.75 -124.26
C LEU A 422 -24.92 -21.25 -125.34
N SER A 423 -24.42 -22.06 -126.29
CA SER A 423 -25.27 -22.60 -127.35
C SER A 423 -26.37 -23.52 -126.82
N CYS A 424 -26.08 -24.36 -125.82
CA CYS A 424 -27.06 -25.24 -125.19
C CYS A 424 -28.12 -24.47 -124.41
N THR A 425 -27.72 -23.47 -123.64
CA THR A 425 -28.65 -22.61 -122.90
C THR A 425 -29.56 -21.82 -123.85
N SER A 426 -29.03 -21.28 -124.95
CA SER A 426 -29.85 -20.62 -125.98
C SER A 426 -30.89 -21.56 -126.59
N TYR A 427 -30.52 -22.81 -126.90
CA TYR A 427 -31.45 -23.79 -127.46
C TYR A 427 -32.54 -24.23 -126.46
N ILE A 428 -32.18 -24.43 -125.18
CA ILE A 428 -33.17 -24.70 -124.11
C ILE A 428 -34.19 -23.55 -124.03
N ASN A 429 -33.72 -22.29 -124.04
CA ASN A 429 -34.60 -21.12 -123.98
C ASN A 429 -35.54 -21.03 -125.19
N GLU A 430 -35.05 -21.34 -126.39
CA GLU A 430 -35.87 -21.36 -127.61
C GLU A 430 -36.97 -22.43 -127.54
N LYS A 431 -36.67 -23.61 -126.98
CA LYS A 431 -37.68 -24.67 -126.81
C LYS A 431 -38.72 -24.36 -125.73
N ILE A 432 -38.32 -23.67 -124.66
CA ILE A 432 -39.27 -23.18 -123.64
C ILE A 432 -40.28 -22.23 -124.29
N LEU A 433 -39.81 -21.30 -125.13
CA LEU A 433 -40.68 -20.38 -125.87
C LEU A 433 -41.67 -21.11 -126.81
N ASP A 434 -41.23 -22.15 -127.51
CA ASP A 434 -42.11 -22.99 -128.34
C ASP A 434 -43.20 -23.70 -127.51
N LEU A 435 -42.81 -24.31 -126.38
CA LEU A 435 -43.73 -25.03 -125.50
C LEU A 435 -44.75 -24.11 -124.84
N GLU A 436 -44.35 -22.89 -124.48
CA GLU A 436 -45.26 -21.87 -123.95
C GLU A 436 -46.32 -21.47 -124.98
N LYS A 437 -45.94 -21.36 -126.26
CA LYS A 437 -46.86 -21.06 -127.36
C LYS A 437 -47.85 -22.21 -127.60
N ASP A 438 -47.37 -23.44 -127.66
CA ASP A 438 -48.18 -24.67 -127.82
C ASP A 438 -49.17 -24.86 -126.67
N LEU A 439 -48.75 -24.59 -125.43
CA LEU A 439 -49.61 -24.66 -124.25
C LEU A 439 -50.76 -23.65 -124.35
N ASN A 440 -50.49 -22.43 -124.84
CA ASN A 440 -51.51 -21.40 -125.01
C ASN A 440 -52.51 -21.76 -126.11
N GLU A 441 -52.04 -22.32 -127.24
CA GLU A 441 -52.92 -22.78 -128.33
C GLU A 441 -53.82 -23.93 -127.89
N LYS A 442 -53.29 -24.92 -127.14
CA LYS A 442 -54.07 -26.03 -126.58
C LYS A 442 -55.05 -25.59 -125.50
N LYS A 443 -54.70 -24.60 -124.67
CA LYS A 443 -55.65 -24.00 -123.71
C LYS A 443 -56.86 -23.40 -124.42
N MET A 444 -56.66 -22.71 -125.54
CA MET A 444 -57.77 -22.14 -126.31
C MET A 444 -58.63 -23.22 -127.00
N ALA A 445 -58.02 -24.29 -127.51
CA ALA A 445 -58.73 -25.42 -128.10
C ALA A 445 -59.55 -26.22 -127.07
N ALA A 446 -59.02 -26.45 -125.86
CA ALA A 446 -59.71 -27.16 -124.79
C ALA A 446 -60.91 -26.36 -124.23
N ILE A 447 -60.87 -25.02 -124.28
CA ILE A 447 -62.02 -24.17 -123.99
C ILE A 447 -63.10 -24.31 -125.07
N ALA A 448 -62.73 -24.56 -126.33
CA ALA A 448 -63.68 -24.73 -127.42
C ALA A 448 -64.41 -26.10 -127.39
N GLU A 449 -63.80 -27.14 -126.83
CA GLU A 449 -64.37 -28.51 -126.84
C GLU A 449 -65.19 -28.86 -125.59
N LYS A 450 -64.96 -28.17 -124.46
CA LYS A 450 -65.69 -28.41 -123.19
C LYS A 450 -66.79 -27.37 -122.95
N LEU A 451 -68.01 -27.69 -123.38
CA LEU A 451 -69.31 -27.10 -122.98
C LEU A 451 -69.97 -26.28 -124.11
N GLN A 452 -70.74 -26.93 -125.00
CA GLN A 452 -72.20 -27.09 -124.87
C GLN A 452 -72.82 -27.52 -126.22
N THR A 453 -73.21 -28.78 -126.43
CA THR A 453 -74.46 -29.47 -126.00
C THR A 453 -74.97 -29.22 -124.55
N PRO A 454 -76.26 -28.84 -124.30
CA PRO A 454 -76.89 -28.77 -122.95
C PRO A 454 -77.58 -30.10 -122.54
N ASP A 455 -77.95 -30.49 -121.30
CA ASP A 455 -78.49 -29.76 -120.11
C ASP A 455 -78.65 -30.72 -118.89
N ASP A 456 -78.82 -30.34 -117.62
CA ASP A 456 -78.07 -29.51 -116.69
C ASP A 456 -78.33 -30.14 -115.30
N HIS A 457 -77.34 -30.71 -114.62
CA HIS A 457 -77.33 -30.91 -113.13
C HIS A 457 -76.18 -31.80 -112.62
N LEU A 458 -75.55 -32.65 -113.45
CA LEU A 458 -74.41 -33.47 -112.98
C LEU A 458 -73.05 -32.74 -113.07
N SER A 459 -73.02 -31.56 -113.70
CA SER A 459 -71.79 -30.79 -113.97
C SER A 459 -71.26 -29.99 -112.76
N ARG A 460 -72.11 -29.71 -111.75
CA ARG A 460 -71.73 -28.82 -110.65
C ARG A 460 -70.93 -29.53 -109.53
N ALA A 461 -71.16 -30.82 -109.31
CA ALA A 461 -70.39 -31.61 -108.33
C ALA A 461 -68.99 -31.95 -108.82
N VAL A 462 -68.84 -32.26 -110.11
CA VAL A 462 -67.53 -32.59 -110.71
C VAL A 462 -66.70 -31.32 -110.93
N ALA A 463 -67.30 -30.19 -111.35
CA ALA A 463 -66.57 -28.93 -111.52
C ALA A 463 -66.00 -28.36 -110.21
N ALA A 464 -66.70 -28.53 -109.08
CA ALA A 464 -66.19 -28.13 -107.76
C ALA A 464 -65.00 -29.01 -107.30
N THR A 465 -65.07 -30.32 -107.58
CA THR A 465 -64.03 -31.28 -107.19
C THR A 465 -62.76 -31.11 -108.04
N VAL A 466 -62.91 -30.81 -109.33
CA VAL A 466 -61.76 -30.52 -110.23
C VAL A 466 -61.15 -29.16 -109.93
N ARG A 467 -61.94 -28.12 -109.60
CA ARG A 467 -61.39 -26.82 -109.18
C ARG A 467 -60.62 -26.90 -107.86
N ALA A 468 -61.14 -27.61 -106.85
CA ALA A 468 -60.43 -27.79 -105.59
C ALA A 468 -59.12 -28.59 -105.75
N SER A 469 -59.12 -29.63 -106.59
CA SER A 469 -57.92 -30.42 -106.90
C SER A 469 -56.86 -29.59 -107.65
N MET A 470 -57.28 -28.75 -108.61
CA MET A 470 -56.36 -27.86 -109.34
C MET A 470 -55.82 -26.72 -108.47
N GLU A 471 -56.61 -26.16 -107.56
CA GLU A 471 -56.13 -25.12 -106.64
C GLU A 471 -55.16 -25.68 -105.59
N GLU A 472 -55.35 -26.94 -105.13
CA GLU A 472 -54.44 -27.63 -104.21
C GLU A 472 -53.09 -27.97 -104.88
N GLU A 473 -53.12 -28.45 -106.14
CA GLU A 473 -51.90 -28.66 -106.94
C GLU A 473 -51.19 -27.36 -107.29
N ARG A 474 -51.95 -26.29 -107.59
CA ARG A 474 -51.39 -24.95 -107.80
C ARG A 474 -50.73 -24.40 -106.53
N ARG A 475 -51.35 -24.59 -105.36
CA ARG A 475 -50.76 -24.17 -104.08
C ARG A 475 -49.49 -24.96 -103.75
N LYS A 476 -49.48 -26.28 -103.99
CA LYS A 476 -48.27 -27.11 -103.80
C LYS A 476 -47.13 -26.73 -104.74
N THR A 477 -47.45 -26.36 -105.98
CA THR A 477 -46.45 -25.92 -106.96
C THR A 477 -45.94 -24.51 -106.65
N GLU A 478 -46.80 -23.58 -106.21
CA GLU A 478 -46.36 -22.26 -105.72
C GLU A 478 -45.52 -22.37 -104.43
N GLU A 479 -45.88 -23.23 -103.48
CA GLU A 479 -45.08 -23.49 -102.26
C GLU A 479 -43.73 -24.14 -102.58
N ALA A 480 -43.69 -25.10 -103.52
CA ALA A 480 -42.44 -25.72 -103.97
C ALA A 480 -41.53 -24.74 -104.72
N LEU A 481 -42.11 -23.86 -105.55
CA LEU A 481 -41.35 -22.84 -106.27
C LEU A 481 -40.79 -21.79 -105.29
N THR A 482 -41.59 -21.36 -104.31
CA THR A 482 -41.16 -20.41 -103.27
C THR A 482 -40.06 -21.00 -102.37
N ALA A 483 -40.16 -22.29 -102.01
CA ALA A 483 -39.12 -22.99 -101.25
C ALA A 483 -37.81 -23.17 -102.03
N THR A 484 -37.89 -23.26 -103.37
CA THR A 484 -36.71 -23.37 -104.25
C THR A 484 -36.05 -22.00 -104.46
N ILE A 485 -36.84 -20.93 -104.58
CA ILE A 485 -36.36 -19.55 -104.66
C ILE A 485 -35.64 -19.16 -103.35
N ASN A 486 -36.23 -19.44 -102.18
CA ASN A 486 -35.59 -19.16 -100.89
C ASN A 486 -34.26 -19.94 -100.71
N LYS A 487 -34.15 -21.17 -101.24
CA LYS A 487 -32.89 -21.93 -101.24
C LYS A 487 -31.82 -21.38 -102.18
N LEU A 488 -32.23 -20.68 -103.24
CA LEU A 488 -31.33 -20.01 -104.17
C LEU A 488 -30.85 -18.68 -103.58
N GLU A 489 -31.72 -17.92 -102.92
CA GLU A 489 -31.36 -16.69 -102.20
C GLU A 489 -30.40 -16.95 -101.03
N ASP A 490 -30.64 -18.00 -100.22
CA ASP A 490 -29.78 -18.37 -99.08
C ASP A 490 -28.39 -18.94 -99.50
N ARG A 491 -28.24 -19.31 -100.78
CA ARG A 491 -26.95 -19.69 -101.41
C ARG A 491 -26.26 -18.50 -102.06
N LEU A 492 -27.01 -17.49 -102.52
CA LEU A 492 -26.49 -16.23 -103.06
C LEU A 492 -25.96 -15.31 -101.96
N ASP A 493 -26.59 -15.27 -100.78
CA ASP A 493 -26.08 -14.54 -99.60
C ASP A 493 -24.82 -15.17 -98.96
N ARG A 494 -24.35 -16.31 -99.50
CA ARG A 494 -23.07 -16.95 -99.13
C ARG A 494 -21.96 -16.78 -100.17
N PHE A 495 -22.20 -16.03 -101.25
CA PHE A 495 -21.17 -15.69 -102.24
C PHE A 495 -20.42 -14.41 -101.85
#